data_AF-I0IEJ7-F1
#
_entry.id   AF-I0IEJ7-F1
#
_cell.length_a   1.000
_cell.length_b   1.000
_cell.length_c   1.000
_cell.angle_alpha   90.00
_cell.angle_beta   90.00
_cell.angle_gamma   90.00
#
_symmetry.space_group_name_H-M   'P 1'
#
loop_
_entity.id
_entity.type
_entity.pdbx_description
1 polymer ?
#
loop_
_entity_poly.entity_id
_entity_poly.type
_entity_poly.pdbx_seq_one_letter_code
_entity_poly.pdbx_strand_id
1 'polypeptide(L)'
;MRSPLPRVPAAGSLCCVAALALGVGCSSTAYEREQQRLTSLQQSLAAAAERLNAADLPGAEAHLDEAGGLAESDYERRKVASLRGVVEGADRLAEGDGPGAAAAWSRIQSPTLRYEVQEKAAGVGIQVPDRPVPAAE
;
A
#
# COMPACT_ATOMS: atom_id res chain seq x y z
N MET A 1 -2.98 -31.59 61.69
CA MET A 1 -1.99 -30.57 62.09
C MET A 1 -2.51 -29.22 61.64
N ARG A 2 -2.98 -28.40 62.58
CA ARG A 2 -3.62 -27.10 62.33
C ARG A 2 -2.63 -26.00 62.71
N SER A 3 -2.20 -25.18 61.76
CA SER A 3 -1.39 -23.98 62.03
C SER A 3 -2.32 -22.78 62.29
N PRO A 4 -2.08 -21.95 63.32
CA PRO A 4 -2.85 -20.74 63.56
C PRO A 4 -2.34 -19.58 62.68
N LEU A 5 -3.27 -18.84 62.07
CA LEU A 5 -2.99 -17.59 61.35
C LEU A 5 -2.86 -16.43 62.35
N PRO A 6 -1.87 -15.54 62.21
CA PRO A 6 -1.80 -14.31 63.00
C PRO A 6 -2.82 -13.27 62.49
N ARG A 7 -3.49 -12.63 63.46
CA ARG A 7 -4.38 -11.47 63.29
C ARG A 7 -3.56 -10.22 62.95
N VAL A 8 -3.91 -9.54 61.87
CA VAL A 8 -3.39 -8.20 61.53
C VAL A 8 -4.37 -7.15 62.05
N PRO A 9 -3.94 -6.15 62.85
CA PRO A 9 -4.80 -5.04 63.25
C PRO A 9 -4.93 -4.02 62.11
N ALA A 10 -6.16 -3.56 61.91
CA ALA A 10 -6.48 -2.37 61.13
C ALA A 10 -6.20 -1.11 61.96
N ALA A 11 -5.40 -0.19 61.43
CA ALA A 11 -5.49 1.23 61.78
C ALA A 11 -4.74 2.09 60.75
N GLY A 12 -5.51 2.87 60.00
CA GLY A 12 -5.22 4.21 59.47
C GLY A 12 -3.80 4.56 59.02
N SER A 13 -3.67 4.87 57.73
CA SER A 13 -3.11 6.18 57.37
C SER A 13 -3.48 6.54 55.92
N LEU A 14 -4.36 7.53 55.78
CA LEU A 14 -4.50 8.32 54.57
C LEU A 14 -3.17 9.06 54.34
N CYS A 15 -2.35 8.55 53.42
CA CYS A 15 -1.23 9.31 52.87
C CYS A 15 -1.26 9.19 51.35
N CYS A 16 -1.61 10.31 50.74
CA CYS A 16 -1.46 10.68 49.35
C CYS A 16 -0.23 10.06 48.67
N VAL A 17 -0.45 9.25 47.62
CA VAL A 17 0.32 9.35 46.36
C VAL A 17 -0.65 9.10 45.21
N ALA A 18 -1.44 10.12 44.91
CA ALA A 18 -1.81 10.38 43.53
C ALA A 18 -0.55 10.88 42.79
N ALA A 19 -0.51 10.65 41.48
CA ALA A 19 0.53 11.05 40.53
C ALA A 19 1.71 10.07 40.36
N LEU A 20 1.53 9.14 39.43
CA LEU A 20 2.46 8.85 38.33
C LEU A 20 1.68 8.10 37.23
N ALA A 21 0.70 8.78 36.64
CA ALA A 21 -0.06 8.30 35.48
C ALA A 21 -0.05 9.37 34.39
N LEU A 22 1.13 9.89 34.05
CA LEU A 22 1.31 10.83 32.95
C LEU A 22 2.69 10.59 32.34
N GLY A 23 2.73 10.01 31.14
CA GLY A 23 3.87 10.24 30.25
C GLY A 23 4.49 9.04 29.55
N VAL A 24 3.74 8.04 29.08
CA VAL A 24 4.16 7.23 27.90
C VAL A 24 2.91 6.68 27.21
N GLY A 25 2.44 7.30 26.13
CA GLY A 25 1.22 6.81 25.45
C GLY A 25 0.92 7.39 24.08
N CYS A 26 1.50 8.52 23.68
CA CYS A 26 1.16 9.13 22.38
C CYS A 26 1.85 8.48 21.17
N SER A 27 2.81 7.58 21.37
CA SER A 27 3.57 6.99 20.25
C SER A 27 2.98 5.67 19.74
N SER A 28 2.25 4.91 20.58
CA SER A 28 1.71 3.61 20.17
C SER A 28 0.59 3.76 19.14
N THR A 29 -0.32 4.71 19.33
CA THR A 29 -1.48 4.87 18.44
C THR A 29 -1.12 5.39 17.06
N ALA A 30 -0.09 6.24 16.94
CA ALA A 30 0.37 6.74 15.64
C ALA A 30 1.09 5.64 14.85
N TYR A 31 1.95 4.88 15.52
CA TYR A 31 2.63 3.73 14.93
C TYR A 31 1.65 2.63 14.52
N GLU A 32 0.65 2.31 15.36
CA GLU A 32 -0.40 1.32 15.05
C GLU A 32 -1.21 1.72 13.81
N ARG A 33 -1.61 3.00 13.70
CA ARG A 33 -2.31 3.50 12.51
C ARG A 33 -1.46 3.39 11.25
N GLU A 34 -0.18 3.74 11.34
CA GLU A 34 0.73 3.64 10.21
C GLU A 34 0.94 2.18 9.78
N GLN A 35 1.10 1.25 10.73
CA GLN A 35 1.19 -0.18 10.42
C GLN A 35 -0.10 -0.71 9.79
N GLN A 36 -1.25 -0.28 10.28
CA GLN A 36 -2.55 -0.66 9.71
C GLN A 36 -2.71 -0.10 8.28
N ARG A 37 -2.32 1.16 8.04
CA ARG A 37 -2.33 1.79 6.72
C ARG A 37 -1.43 1.03 5.75
N LEU A 38 -0.18 0.78 6.14
CA LEU A 38 0.78 0.02 5.33
C LEU A 38 0.28 -1.38 4.99
N THR A 39 -0.31 -2.06 5.97
CA THR A 39 -0.91 -3.40 5.76
C THR A 39 -2.05 -3.32 4.76
N SER A 40 -2.95 -2.36 4.90
CA SER A 40 -4.09 -2.17 4.00
C SER A 40 -3.61 -1.81 2.58
N LEU A 41 -2.63 -0.92 2.46
CA LEU A 41 -2.01 -0.56 1.19
C LEU A 41 -1.39 -1.77 0.50
N GLN A 42 -0.66 -2.61 1.23
CA GLN A 42 -0.06 -3.82 0.69
C GLN A 42 -1.13 -4.83 0.24
N GLN A 43 -2.20 -4.98 1.01
CA GLN A 43 -3.33 -5.85 0.65
C GLN A 43 -4.03 -5.38 -0.63
N SER A 44 -4.35 -4.08 -0.76
CA SER A 44 -4.97 -3.54 -1.97
C SER A 44 -4.04 -3.68 -3.18
N LEU A 45 -2.73 -3.44 -3.03
CA LEU A 45 -1.76 -3.64 -4.11
C LEU A 45 -1.62 -5.12 -4.53
N ALA A 46 -1.67 -6.05 -3.57
CA ALA A 46 -1.64 -7.49 -3.86
C ALA A 46 -2.91 -7.92 -4.59
N ALA A 47 -4.08 -7.48 -4.13
CA ALA A 47 -5.35 -7.75 -4.79
C ALA A 47 -5.38 -7.18 -6.21
N ALA A 48 -4.90 -5.96 -6.42
CA ALA A 48 -4.77 -5.38 -7.77
C ALA A 48 -3.89 -6.24 -8.69
N ALA A 49 -2.77 -6.76 -8.19
CA ALA A 49 -1.88 -7.63 -8.96
C ALA A 49 -2.53 -8.99 -9.29
N GLU A 50 -3.28 -9.58 -8.36
CA GLU A 50 -4.07 -10.80 -8.61
C GLU A 50 -5.12 -10.58 -9.71
N ARG A 51 -5.82 -9.44 -9.67
CA ARG A 51 -6.81 -9.06 -10.69
C ARG A 51 -6.18 -8.83 -12.06
N LEU A 52 -5.04 -8.14 -12.12
CA LEU A 52 -4.24 -7.98 -13.34
C LEU A 52 -3.85 -9.33 -13.94
N ASN A 53 -3.39 -10.28 -13.12
CA ASN A 53 -3.04 -11.63 -13.58
C ASN A 53 -4.25 -12.42 -14.08
N ALA A 54 -5.45 -12.14 -13.57
CA ALA A 54 -6.71 -12.70 -14.02
C ALA A 54 -7.32 -11.97 -15.23
N ALA A 55 -6.64 -10.96 -15.79
CA ALA A 55 -7.15 -10.05 -16.82
C ALA A 55 -8.45 -9.31 -16.43
N ASP A 56 -8.72 -9.17 -15.13
CA ASP A 56 -9.83 -8.39 -14.57
C ASP A 56 -9.38 -6.94 -14.36
N LEU A 57 -9.31 -6.16 -15.46
CA LEU A 57 -8.85 -4.76 -15.43
C LEU A 57 -9.72 -3.85 -14.56
N PRO A 58 -11.07 -3.91 -14.62
CA PRO A 58 -11.92 -3.11 -13.74
C PRO A 58 -11.72 -3.46 -12.25
N GLY A 59 -11.57 -4.75 -11.93
CA GLY A 59 -11.28 -5.19 -10.56
C GLY A 59 -9.90 -4.71 -10.08
N ALA A 60 -8.90 -4.72 -10.96
CA ALA A 60 -7.58 -4.17 -10.64
C ALA A 60 -7.63 -2.66 -10.37
N GLU A 61 -8.36 -1.91 -11.19
CA GLU A 61 -8.52 -0.46 -11.05
C GLU A 61 -9.18 -0.10 -9.71
N ALA A 62 -10.25 -0.80 -9.32
CA ALA A 62 -10.92 -0.58 -8.04
C ALA A 62 -9.97 -0.73 -6.83
N HIS A 63 -9.09 -1.73 -6.85
CA HIS A 63 -8.09 -1.90 -5.78
C HIS A 63 -6.95 -0.88 -5.86
N LEU A 64 -6.59 -0.41 -7.06
CA LEU A 64 -5.61 0.67 -7.22
C LEU A 64 -6.17 2.03 -6.75
N ASP A 65 -7.47 2.25 -6.82
CA ASP A 65 -8.13 3.43 -6.24
C ASP A 65 -8.06 3.42 -4.73
N GLU A 66 -8.35 2.28 -4.10
CA GLU A 66 -8.16 2.10 -2.66
C GLU A 66 -6.70 2.33 -2.25
N ALA A 67 -5.75 1.68 -2.95
CA ALA A 67 -4.32 1.87 -2.71
C ALA A 67 -3.89 3.34 -2.91
N GLY A 68 -4.47 4.04 -3.89
CA GLY A 68 -4.23 5.45 -4.15
C GLY A 68 -4.68 6.35 -2.99
N GLY A 69 -5.81 6.02 -2.35
CA GLY A 69 -6.29 6.72 -1.15
C GLY A 69 -5.42 6.49 0.10
N LEU A 70 -4.68 5.38 0.14
CA LEU A 70 -3.80 5.01 1.25
C LEU A 70 -2.34 5.45 1.06
N ALA A 71 -1.93 5.83 -0.15
CA ALA A 71 -0.54 6.13 -0.50
C ALA A 71 -0.11 7.53 -0.01
N GLU A 72 0.78 7.57 0.98
CA GLU A 72 1.23 8.82 1.62
C GLU A 72 2.63 9.24 1.21
N SER A 73 3.51 8.30 0.88
CA SER A 73 4.85 8.64 0.40
C SER A 73 4.90 8.80 -1.11
N ASP A 74 5.87 9.58 -1.61
CA ASP A 74 6.06 9.70 -3.06
C ASP A 74 6.38 8.36 -3.71
N TYR A 75 7.07 7.46 -2.98
CA TYR A 75 7.35 6.13 -3.46
C TYR A 75 6.07 5.30 -3.66
N GLU A 76 5.16 5.32 -2.67
CA GLU A 76 3.87 4.62 -2.74
C GLU A 76 3.01 5.17 -3.88
N ARG A 77 2.90 6.51 -3.99
CA ARG A 77 2.15 7.16 -5.08
C ARG A 77 2.71 6.80 -6.46
N ARG A 78 4.03 6.83 -6.64
CA ARG A 78 4.67 6.40 -7.89
C ARG A 78 4.40 4.94 -8.21
N LYS A 79 4.36 4.06 -7.20
CA LYS A 79 4.04 2.64 -7.38
C LYS A 79 2.61 2.45 -7.86
N VAL A 80 1.63 3.09 -7.21
CA VAL A 80 0.22 3.07 -7.62
C VAL A 80 0.06 3.63 -9.04
N ALA A 81 0.66 4.78 -9.33
CA ALA A 81 0.60 5.40 -10.66
C ALA A 81 1.22 4.50 -11.75
N SER A 82 2.33 3.82 -11.43
CA SER A 82 2.98 2.89 -12.36
C SER A 82 2.07 1.68 -12.67
N LEU A 83 1.37 1.13 -11.68
CA LEU A 83 0.42 0.04 -11.87
C LEU A 83 -0.83 0.49 -12.63
N ARG A 84 -1.33 1.71 -12.38
CA ARG A 84 -2.40 2.31 -13.20
C ARG A 84 -1.99 2.43 -14.67
N GLY A 85 -0.74 2.82 -14.94
CA GLY A 85 -0.21 2.84 -16.31
C GLY A 85 -0.17 1.45 -16.96
N VAL A 86 0.03 0.38 -16.19
CA VAL A 86 -0.09 -1.01 -16.69
C VAL A 86 -1.53 -1.32 -17.07
N VAL A 87 -2.49 -1.04 -16.18
CA VAL A 87 -3.92 -1.25 -16.42
C VAL A 87 -4.38 -0.48 -17.65
N GLU A 88 -4.09 0.82 -17.71
CA GLU A 88 -4.46 1.68 -18.85
C GLU A 88 -3.89 1.13 -20.16
N GLY A 89 -2.60 0.76 -20.20
CA GLY A 89 -2.04 0.24 -21.44
C GLY A 89 -2.57 -1.15 -21.81
N ALA A 90 -2.93 -1.99 -20.83
CA ALA A 90 -3.59 -3.26 -21.09
C ALA A 90 -5.01 -3.07 -21.66
N ASP A 91 -5.75 -2.09 -21.14
CA ASP A 91 -7.08 -1.74 -21.63
C ASP A 91 -7.02 -1.23 -23.08
N ARG A 92 -6.13 -0.27 -23.36
CA ARG A 92 -5.86 0.21 -24.73
C ARG A 92 -5.49 -0.91 -25.68
N LEU A 93 -4.64 -1.84 -25.24
CA LEU A 93 -4.28 -2.99 -26.06
C LEU A 93 -5.49 -3.88 -26.37
N ALA A 94 -6.35 -4.13 -25.38
CA ALA A 94 -7.57 -4.92 -25.55
C ALA A 94 -8.55 -4.27 -26.54
N GLU A 95 -8.57 -2.94 -26.62
CA GLU A 95 -9.31 -2.17 -27.62
C GLU A 95 -8.65 -2.15 -29.01
N GLY A 96 -7.45 -2.72 -29.15
CA GLY A 96 -6.65 -2.68 -30.39
C GLY A 96 -5.86 -1.38 -30.59
N ASP A 97 -5.84 -0.49 -29.59
CA ASP A 97 -5.07 0.75 -29.58
C ASP A 97 -3.63 0.51 -29.09
N GLY A 98 -2.83 -0.13 -29.95
CA GLY A 98 -1.40 -0.37 -29.69
C GLY A 98 -0.59 0.92 -29.42
N PRO A 99 -0.75 2.01 -30.19
CA PRO A 99 -0.10 3.29 -29.90
C PRO A 99 -0.51 3.88 -28.54
N GLY A 100 -1.79 3.82 -28.17
CA GLY A 100 -2.28 4.23 -26.85
C GLY A 100 -1.68 3.38 -25.72
N ALA A 101 -1.58 2.07 -25.93
CA ALA A 101 -0.94 1.16 -24.99
C ALA A 101 0.54 1.52 -24.78
N ALA A 102 1.28 1.77 -25.86
CA ALA A 102 2.67 2.21 -25.80
C ALA A 102 2.82 3.53 -25.04
N ALA A 103 1.93 4.49 -25.30
CA ALA A 103 1.93 5.79 -24.63
C ALA A 103 1.66 5.65 -23.13
N ALA A 104 0.70 4.81 -22.72
CA ALA A 104 0.41 4.54 -21.31
C ALA A 104 1.60 3.87 -20.60
N TRP A 105 2.14 2.81 -21.18
CA TRP A 105 3.29 2.10 -20.61
C TRP A 105 4.57 2.93 -20.58
N SER A 106 4.73 3.89 -21.50
CA SER A 106 5.86 4.83 -21.49
C SER A 106 5.95 5.67 -20.21
N ARG A 107 4.85 5.82 -19.44
CA ARG A 107 4.79 6.61 -18.20
C ARG A 107 5.14 5.83 -16.92
N ILE A 108 5.34 4.51 -16.99
CA ILE A 108 5.59 3.63 -15.84
C ILE A 108 6.91 3.96 -15.11
N GLN A 109 6.86 4.62 -13.96
CA GLN A 109 8.09 5.10 -13.31
C GLN A 109 8.91 3.99 -12.63
N SER A 110 8.29 2.87 -12.27
CA SER A 110 8.98 1.72 -11.69
C SER A 110 9.89 1.03 -12.72
N PRO A 111 11.23 0.99 -12.52
CA PRO A 111 12.16 0.38 -13.48
C PRO A 111 11.91 -1.12 -13.67
N THR A 112 11.65 -1.85 -12.60
CA THR A 112 11.37 -3.29 -12.65
C THR A 112 10.09 -3.57 -13.43
N LEU A 113 9.01 -2.84 -13.13
CA LEU A 113 7.73 -3.03 -13.82
C LEU A 113 7.83 -2.64 -15.29
N ARG A 114 8.59 -1.58 -15.60
CA ARG A 114 8.84 -1.15 -16.97
C ARG A 114 9.57 -2.22 -17.77
N TYR A 115 10.61 -2.83 -17.20
CA TYR A 115 11.34 -3.92 -17.86
C TYR A 115 10.39 -5.10 -18.16
N GLU A 116 9.57 -5.51 -17.20
CA GLU A 116 8.59 -6.60 -17.42
C GLU A 116 7.57 -6.26 -18.51
N VAL A 117 7.08 -5.01 -18.54
CA VAL A 117 6.15 -4.55 -19.57
C VAL A 117 6.82 -4.50 -20.94
N GLN A 118 8.07 -4.06 -21.04
CA GLN A 118 8.84 -4.07 -22.29
C GLN A 118 8.97 -5.46 -22.88
N GLU A 119 9.41 -6.43 -22.07
CA GLU A 119 9.58 -7.82 -22.49
C GLU A 119 8.26 -8.40 -23.02
N LYS A 120 7.15 -8.13 -22.33
CA LYS A 120 5.82 -8.61 -22.75
C LYS A 120 5.28 -7.86 -23.97
N ALA A 121 5.46 -6.54 -24.03
CA ALA A 121 4.99 -5.68 -25.14
C ALA A 121 5.73 -5.98 -26.45
N ALA A 122 7.03 -6.28 -26.38
CA ALA A 122 7.83 -6.65 -27.55
C ALA A 122 7.28 -7.92 -28.22
N GLY A 123 6.75 -8.87 -27.44
CA GLY A 123 6.10 -10.09 -27.94
C GLY A 123 4.85 -9.84 -28.80
N VAL A 124 4.24 -8.66 -28.69
CA VAL A 124 3.09 -8.23 -29.52
C VAL A 124 3.45 -7.08 -30.47
N GLY A 125 4.74 -6.81 -30.67
CA GLY A 125 5.23 -5.79 -31.60
C GLY A 125 5.12 -4.35 -31.10
N ILE A 126 4.88 -4.13 -29.81
CA ILE A 126 4.81 -2.79 -29.19
C ILE A 126 6.15 -2.45 -28.55
N GLN A 127 6.66 -1.27 -28.87
CA GLN A 127 7.90 -0.75 -28.31
C GLN A 127 7.60 0.19 -27.14
N VAL A 128 8.18 -0.10 -25.98
CA VAL A 128 8.09 0.74 -24.78
C VAL A 128 9.49 1.27 -24.45
N PRO A 129 9.69 2.59 -24.28
CA PRO A 129 11.01 3.15 -24.05
C PRO A 129 11.61 2.70 -22.71
N ASP A 130 12.95 2.59 -22.68
CA ASP A 130 13.77 2.24 -21.52
C ASP A 130 13.63 3.22 -20.35
N ARG A 131 13.30 4.48 -20.66
CA ARG A 131 13.11 5.55 -19.69
C ARG A 131 11.67 6.05 -19.67
N PRO A 132 11.17 6.52 -18.50
CA PRO A 132 9.88 7.16 -18.43
C PRO A 132 9.83 8.43 -19.26
N VAL A 133 8.77 8.53 -20.06
CA VAL A 133 8.39 9.75 -20.76
C VAL A 133 7.39 10.48 -19.87
N PRO A 134 7.62 11.75 -19.51
CA PRO A 134 6.64 12.53 -18.76
C PRO A 134 5.35 12.66 -19.57
N ALA A 135 4.20 12.68 -18.89
CA ALA A 135 2.94 13.00 -19.55
C ALA A 135 3.06 14.41 -20.16
N ALA A 136 2.64 14.57 -21.42
CA ALA A 136 2.52 15.90 -22.00
C ALA A 136 1.46 16.68 -21.21
N GLU A 137 1.83 17.88 -20.74
CA GLU A 137 0.92 18.81 -20.06
C GLU A 137 -0.13 19.39 -21.01
#